data_AF-A0A2T4WCC6-F1
#
_entry.id   AF-A0A2T4WCC6-F1
#
_cell.length_a   1.000
_cell.length_b   1.000
_cell.length_c   1.000
_cell.angle_alpha   90.00
_cell.angle_beta   90.00
_cell.angle_gamma   90.00
#
_symmetry.space_group_name_H-M   'P 1'
#
loop_
_entity.id
_entity.type
_entity.pdbx_description
1 polymer ?
#
loop_
_entity_poly.entity_id
_entity_poly.type
_entity_poly.pdbx_seq_one_letter_code
_entity_poly.pdbx_strand_id
1 'polypeptide(L)'
;QFIFQDPFSALNGSKRIGWMLDSVLKRHQPELSPLERSKEAQALLEEVGLTAADLNKRPKAFSGGQRQRIGIARALAAAPEVLICDESVSALDVSVQSQVLNVLNGIKKNRGLSMIFISHDPDVIRYMCDRIMELNPLD
;
A
#
# COMPACT_ATOMS: atom_id res chain seq x y z
N GLN A 1 -6.88 -7.66 -0.08
CA GLN A 1 -6.47 -6.83 1.08
C GLN A 1 -6.98 -5.41 0.88
N PHE A 2 -7.32 -4.72 1.97
CA PHE A 2 -7.80 -3.33 1.91
C PHE A 2 -6.65 -2.34 2.14
N ILE A 3 -6.69 -1.23 1.42
CA ILE A 3 -5.86 -0.04 1.64
C ILE A 3 -6.82 1.10 1.95
N PHE A 4 -6.90 1.48 3.22
CA PHE A 4 -7.83 2.49 3.72
C PHE A 4 -7.30 3.91 3.49
N GLN A 5 -8.24 4.87 3.47
CA GLN A 5 -8.03 6.31 3.42
C GLN A 5 -7.11 6.85 4.52
N ASP A 6 -7.17 6.24 5.73
CA ASP A 6 -6.33 6.63 6.85
C ASP A 6 -5.19 5.61 7.13
N PRO A 7 -3.99 5.81 6.56
CA PRO A 7 -2.82 4.99 6.92
C PRO A 7 -2.37 5.17 8.37
N PHE A 8 -2.77 6.26 9.04
CA PHE A 8 -2.31 6.58 10.39
C PHE A 8 -2.86 5.60 11.42
N SER A 9 -4.14 5.24 11.32
CA SER A 9 -4.73 4.18 12.16
C SER A 9 -4.20 2.79 11.81
N ALA A 10 -3.78 2.57 10.57
CA ALA A 10 -3.32 1.26 10.12
C ALA A 10 -1.92 0.89 10.64
N LEU A 11 -1.03 1.84 10.93
CA LEU A 11 0.35 1.56 11.36
C LEU A 11 0.54 1.68 12.87
N ASN A 12 1.08 0.65 13.52
CA ASN A 12 1.41 0.72 14.94
C ASN A 12 2.65 1.60 15.17
N GLY A 13 2.44 2.83 15.66
CA GLY A 13 3.49 3.83 15.88
C GLY A 13 4.63 3.41 16.83
N SER A 14 4.41 2.40 17.69
CA SER A 14 5.45 1.89 18.60
C SER A 14 6.44 0.92 17.94
N LYS A 15 6.04 0.30 16.83
CA LYS A 15 6.80 -0.76 16.15
C LYS A 15 7.64 -0.20 15.00
N ARG A 16 8.73 -0.90 14.69
CA ARG A 16 9.56 -0.60 13.51
C ARG A 16 8.86 -1.10 12.25
N ILE A 17 9.16 -0.50 11.11
CA ILE A 17 8.58 -0.91 9.82
C ILE A 17 8.86 -2.38 9.52
N GLY A 18 10.11 -2.83 9.69
CA GLY A 18 10.48 -4.23 9.45
C GLY A 18 9.73 -5.22 10.32
N TRP A 19 9.43 -4.86 11.59
CA TRP A 19 8.62 -5.72 12.46
C TRP A 19 7.19 -5.84 11.95
N MET A 20 6.60 -4.76 11.45
CA MET A 20 5.22 -4.77 10.94
C MET A 20 5.11 -5.60 9.67
N LEU A 21 6.09 -5.50 8.76
CA LEU A 21 6.13 -6.32 7.54
C LEU A 21 6.40 -7.79 7.88
N ASP A 22 7.40 -8.10 8.71
CA ASP A 22 7.70 -9.48 9.15
C ASP A 22 6.48 -10.14 9.82
N SER A 23 5.71 -9.39 10.61
CA SER A 23 4.50 -9.92 11.27
C SER A 23 3.44 -10.37 10.27
N VAL A 24 3.28 -9.66 9.15
CA VAL A 24 2.32 -10.03 8.09
C VAL A 24 2.88 -11.17 7.26
N LEU A 25 4.16 -11.08 6.85
CA LEU A 25 4.85 -12.15 6.12
C LEU A 25 4.81 -13.47 6.88
N LYS A 26 5.14 -13.47 8.18
CA LYS A 26 5.11 -14.68 9.02
C LYS A 26 3.72 -15.31 9.11
N ARG A 27 2.65 -14.50 9.03
CA ARG A 27 1.27 -14.98 9.09
C ARG A 27 0.81 -15.59 7.77
N HIS A 28 1.11 -14.93 6.66
CA HIS A 28 0.56 -15.28 5.34
C HIS A 28 1.50 -16.13 4.48
N GLN A 29 2.79 -16.14 4.81
CA GLN A 29 3.87 -16.87 4.15
C GLN A 29 4.73 -17.59 5.21
N PRO A 30 4.13 -18.50 6.02
CA PRO A 30 4.81 -19.16 7.14
C PRO A 30 5.98 -20.07 6.72
N GLU A 31 6.03 -20.48 5.45
CA GLU A 31 7.10 -21.26 4.85
C GLU A 31 8.42 -20.49 4.73
N LEU A 32 8.38 -19.16 4.68
CA LEU A 32 9.58 -18.33 4.58
C LEU A 32 10.38 -18.34 5.89
N SER A 33 11.68 -18.63 5.79
CA SER A 33 12.63 -18.50 6.88
C SER A 33 12.78 -17.03 7.33
N PRO A 34 13.33 -16.77 8.53
CA PRO A 34 13.58 -15.40 8.99
C PRO A 34 14.45 -14.58 8.01
N LEU A 35 15.41 -15.21 7.34
CA LEU A 35 16.26 -14.55 6.36
C LEU A 35 15.48 -14.19 5.09
N GLU A 36 14.63 -15.09 4.61
CA GLU A 36 13.79 -14.85 3.43
C GLU A 36 12.76 -13.76 3.70
N ARG A 37 12.10 -13.76 4.87
CA ARG A 37 11.17 -12.67 5.24
C ARG A 37 11.87 -11.32 5.36
N SER A 38 13.12 -11.29 5.82
CA SER A 38 13.92 -10.05 5.85
C SER A 38 14.17 -9.52 4.44
N LYS A 39 14.51 -10.39 3.49
CA LYS A 39 14.71 -10.03 2.07
C LYS A 39 13.41 -9.57 1.42
N GLU A 40 12.31 -10.28 1.67
CA GLU A 40 10.99 -9.91 1.13
C GLU A 40 10.51 -8.58 1.69
N ALA A 41 10.69 -8.33 3.00
CA ALA A 41 10.35 -7.04 3.60
C ALA A 41 11.14 -5.88 2.99
N GLN A 42 12.41 -6.11 2.64
CA GLN A 42 13.21 -5.13 1.89
C GLN A 42 12.65 -4.90 0.49
N ALA A 43 12.39 -5.95 -0.28
CA ALA A 43 11.87 -5.87 -1.63
C ALA A 43 10.52 -5.12 -1.68
N LEU A 44 9.63 -5.38 -0.72
CA LEU A 44 8.35 -4.67 -0.58
C LEU A 44 8.51 -3.17 -0.33
N LEU A 45 9.53 -2.75 0.45
CA LEU A 45 9.80 -1.32 0.63
C LEU A 45 10.37 -0.69 -0.63
N GLU A 46 11.26 -1.38 -1.33
CA GLU A 46 11.84 -0.91 -2.59
C GLU A 46 10.78 -0.76 -3.68
N GLU A 47 9.82 -1.69 -3.77
CA GLU A 47 8.69 -1.62 -4.71
C GLU A 47 7.79 -0.39 -4.49
N VAL A 48 7.67 0.08 -3.24
CA VAL A 48 6.93 1.31 -2.93
C VAL A 48 7.83 2.56 -2.88
N GLY A 49 9.05 2.48 -3.43
CA GLY A 49 9.97 3.61 -3.54
C GLY A 49 10.54 4.08 -2.21
N LEU A 50 10.76 3.16 -1.28
CA LEU A 50 11.49 3.34 -0.01
C LEU A 50 12.77 2.48 -0.04
N THR A 51 13.59 2.58 1.02
CA THR A 51 14.90 1.92 1.09
C THR A 51 14.94 0.81 2.14
N ALA A 52 15.84 -0.15 2.01
CA ALA A 52 16.07 -1.17 3.03
C ALA A 52 16.34 -0.60 4.42
N ALA A 53 17.03 0.55 4.49
CA ALA A 53 17.34 1.23 5.75
C ALA A 53 16.07 1.70 6.50
N ASP A 54 14.95 1.89 5.79
CA ASP A 54 13.67 2.30 6.37
C ASP A 54 13.04 1.20 7.25
N LEU A 55 13.44 -0.07 7.10
CA LEU A 55 13.00 -1.17 7.98
C LEU A 55 13.28 -0.89 9.46
N ASN A 56 14.36 -0.16 9.75
CA ASN A 56 14.77 0.15 11.12
C ASN A 56 14.06 1.37 11.71
N LYS A 57 13.34 2.14 10.89
CA LYS A 57 12.64 3.35 11.33
C LYS A 57 11.26 3.03 11.90
N ARG A 58 10.64 4.01 12.55
CA ARG A 58 9.26 3.96 13.05
C ARG A 58 8.37 4.88 12.22
N PRO A 59 7.03 4.67 12.17
CA PRO A 59 6.11 5.46 11.34
C PRO A 59 6.24 6.98 11.47
N LYS A 60 6.56 7.49 12.68
CA LYS A 60 6.74 8.91 12.94
C LYS A 60 7.88 9.58 12.15
N ALA A 61 8.82 8.80 11.60
CA ALA A 61 9.94 9.31 10.82
C ALA A 61 9.59 9.59 9.33
N PHE A 62 8.34 9.33 8.92
CA PHE A 62 7.92 9.38 7.53
C PHE A 62 6.86 10.46 7.29
N SER A 63 6.84 11.03 6.08
CA SER A 63 5.75 11.90 5.63
C SER A 63 4.44 11.11 5.47
N GLY A 64 3.30 11.80 5.31
CA GLY A 64 2.00 11.15 5.07
C GLY A 64 2.03 10.21 3.86
N GLY A 65 2.55 10.67 2.72
CA GLY A 65 2.70 9.85 1.51
C GLY A 65 3.64 8.65 1.68
N GLN A 66 4.75 8.81 2.42
CA GLN A 66 5.62 7.67 2.73
C GLN A 66 4.93 6.65 3.63
N ARG A 67 4.11 7.08 4.61
CA ARG A 67 3.31 6.17 5.42
C ARG A 67 2.25 5.45 4.60
N GLN A 68 1.61 6.12 3.64
CA GLN A 68 0.68 5.47 2.70
C GLN A 68 1.38 4.38 1.91
N ARG A 69 2.58 4.67 1.39
CA ARG A 69 3.43 3.69 0.68
C ARG A 69 3.82 2.50 1.58
N ILE A 70 4.13 2.73 2.85
CA ILE A 70 4.34 1.65 3.83
C ILE A 70 3.06 0.83 4.04
N GLY A 71 1.89 1.48 4.08
CA GLY A 71 0.58 0.81 4.15
C GLY A 71 0.36 -0.12 2.96
N ILE A 72 0.68 0.35 1.74
CA ILE A 72 0.64 -0.45 0.51
C ILE A 72 1.59 -1.65 0.62
N ALA A 73 2.86 -1.45 1.01
CA ALA A 73 3.82 -2.53 1.20
C ALA A 73 3.33 -3.58 2.21
N ARG A 74 2.68 -3.14 3.30
CA ARG A 74 2.09 -4.04 4.29
C ARG A 74 0.91 -4.84 3.74
N ALA A 75 0.05 -4.23 2.91
CA ALA A 75 -1.03 -4.93 2.25
C ALA A 75 -0.50 -5.98 1.26
N LEU A 76 0.55 -5.64 0.51
CA LEU A 76 1.23 -6.54 -0.41
C LEU A 76 1.96 -7.71 0.29
N ALA A 77 2.46 -7.51 1.50
CA ALA A 77 3.10 -8.57 2.30
C ALA A 77 2.20 -9.79 2.54
N ALA A 78 0.87 -9.61 2.47
CA ALA A 78 -0.08 -10.71 2.56
C ALA A 78 -0.29 -11.47 1.24
N ALA A 79 0.52 -11.18 0.21
CA ALA A 79 0.44 -11.74 -1.15
C ALA A 79 -0.99 -11.77 -1.73
N PRO A 80 -1.72 -10.63 -1.74
CA PRO A 80 -3.11 -10.64 -2.18
C PRO A 80 -3.22 -10.77 -3.71
N GLU A 81 -4.26 -11.46 -4.18
CA GLU A 81 -4.66 -11.46 -5.60
C GLU A 81 -5.46 -10.19 -5.97
N VAL A 82 -6.11 -9.58 -4.96
CA VAL A 82 -6.96 -8.39 -5.12
C VAL A 82 -6.62 -7.33 -4.06
N LEU A 83 -6.44 -6.09 -4.51
CA LEU A 83 -6.33 -4.90 -3.67
C LEU A 83 -7.58 -4.03 -3.81
N ILE A 84 -8.13 -3.61 -2.67
CA ILE A 84 -9.26 -2.68 -2.61
C ILE A 84 -8.74 -1.38 -2.01
N CYS A 85 -8.73 -0.32 -2.82
CA CYS A 85 -8.23 1.00 -2.47
C CYS A 85 -9.43 1.91 -2.23
N ASP A 86 -9.76 2.15 -0.96
CA ASP A 86 -10.94 2.93 -0.57
C ASP A 86 -10.55 4.35 -0.17
N GLU A 87 -10.82 5.32 -1.05
CA GLU A 87 -10.40 6.72 -0.95
C GLU A 87 -8.92 6.90 -0.54
N SER A 88 -8.07 5.94 -0.91
CA SER A 88 -6.73 5.74 -0.38
C SER A 88 -5.72 6.87 -0.61
N VAL A 89 -6.10 7.92 -1.34
CA VAL A 89 -5.24 9.07 -1.66
C VAL A 89 -5.89 10.43 -1.41
N SER A 90 -7.16 10.48 -0.97
CA SER A 90 -7.94 11.73 -0.92
C SER A 90 -7.44 12.72 0.15
N ALA A 91 -6.74 12.24 1.18
CA ALA A 91 -6.18 13.07 2.25
C ALA A 91 -4.76 13.61 1.94
N LEU A 92 -4.24 13.39 0.73
CA LEU A 92 -2.88 13.76 0.34
C LEU A 92 -2.88 15.03 -0.53
N ASP A 93 -1.81 15.81 -0.49
CA ASP A 93 -1.61 16.87 -1.47
C ASP A 93 -1.43 16.29 -2.88
N VAL A 94 -1.78 17.07 -3.91
CA VAL A 94 -1.81 16.63 -5.32
C VAL A 94 -0.49 16.01 -5.79
N SER A 95 0.65 16.54 -5.34
CA SER A 95 1.98 16.03 -5.72
C SER A 95 2.23 14.65 -5.09
N VAL A 96 1.93 14.51 -3.79
CA VAL A 96 2.08 13.23 -3.08
C VAL A 96 1.07 12.20 -3.57
N GLN A 97 -0.18 12.59 -3.82
CA GLN A 97 -1.21 11.76 -4.44
C GLN A 97 -0.71 11.16 -5.76
N SER A 98 -0.18 11.98 -6.66
CA SER A 98 0.37 11.52 -7.94
C SER A 98 1.48 10.47 -7.75
N GLN A 99 2.36 10.66 -6.76
CA GLN A 99 3.42 9.68 -6.44
C GLN A 99 2.85 8.34 -5.97
N VAL A 100 1.82 8.36 -5.11
CA VAL A 100 1.18 7.13 -4.62
C VAL A 100 0.43 6.40 -5.74
N LEU A 101 -0.27 7.14 -6.61
CA LEU A 101 -0.95 6.56 -7.76
C LEU A 101 0.02 5.90 -8.74
N ASN A 102 1.18 6.53 -9.00
CA ASN A 102 2.24 5.94 -9.82
C ASN A 102 2.75 4.61 -9.22
N VAL A 103 2.92 4.55 -7.90
CA VAL A 103 3.32 3.31 -7.21
C VAL A 103 2.26 2.22 -7.39
N LEU A 104 0.98 2.52 -7.14
CA LEU A 104 -0.11 1.56 -7.33
C LEU A 104 -0.20 1.07 -8.77
N ASN A 105 -0.07 1.95 -9.76
CA ASN A 105 -0.10 1.56 -11.16
C ASN A 105 1.09 0.67 -11.54
N GLY A 106 2.28 0.96 -11.01
CA GLY A 106 3.45 0.10 -11.14
C GLY A 106 3.23 -1.30 -10.57
N ILE A 107 2.68 -1.39 -9.35
CA ILE A 107 2.33 -2.65 -8.68
C ILE A 107 1.31 -3.44 -9.50
N LYS A 108 0.22 -2.81 -9.93
CA LYS A 108 -0.84 -3.40 -10.78
C LYS A 108 -0.21 -4.10 -11.99
N LYS A 109 0.66 -3.38 -12.71
CA LYS A 109 1.32 -3.87 -13.92
C LYS A 109 2.32 -4.99 -13.63
N ASN A 110 3.18 -4.82 -12.62
CA ASN A 110 4.27 -5.75 -12.34
C ASN A 110 3.80 -7.06 -11.73
N ARG A 111 2.73 -7.03 -10.94
CA ARG A 111 2.19 -8.22 -10.24
C ARG A 111 0.97 -8.85 -10.91
N GLY A 112 0.44 -8.24 -11.97
CA GLY A 112 -0.83 -8.68 -12.57
C GLY A 112 -2.00 -8.63 -11.60
N LEU A 113 -1.95 -7.69 -10.65
CA LEU A 113 -2.83 -7.65 -9.49
C LEU A 113 -4.15 -6.95 -9.84
N SER A 114 -5.28 -7.55 -9.45
CA SER A 114 -6.59 -6.94 -9.67
C SER A 114 -6.85 -5.84 -8.64
N MET A 115 -7.25 -4.65 -9.08
CA MET A 115 -7.50 -3.52 -8.20
C MET A 115 -8.94 -3.02 -8.33
N ILE A 116 -9.61 -2.87 -7.19
CA ILE A 116 -10.86 -2.12 -7.06
C ILE A 116 -10.49 -0.78 -6.43
N PHE A 117 -10.76 0.31 -7.13
CA PHE A 117 -10.45 1.66 -6.68
C PHE A 117 -11.75 2.44 -6.47
N ILE A 118 -11.94 2.98 -5.27
CA ILE A 118 -13.11 3.76 -4.87
C ILE A 118 -12.66 5.20 -4.66
N SER A 119 -13.30 6.13 -5.35
CA SER A 119 -12.99 7.56 -5.29
C SER A 119 -14.16 8.40 -5.79
N HIS A 120 -14.22 9.64 -5.34
CA HIS A 120 -15.10 10.67 -5.88
C HIS A 120 -14.37 11.61 -6.88
N ASP A 121 -13.07 11.42 -7.10
CA ASP A 121 -12.24 12.24 -7.99
C ASP A 121 -12.18 11.64 -9.41
N PRO A 122 -12.80 12.27 -10.43
CA PRO A 122 -12.82 11.75 -11.79
C PRO A 122 -11.44 11.63 -12.43
N ASP A 123 -10.48 12.47 -12.06
CA ASP A 123 -9.14 12.45 -12.65
C ASP A 123 -8.33 11.26 -12.14
N VAL A 124 -8.48 10.93 -10.85
CA VAL A 124 -7.92 9.70 -10.26
C VAL A 124 -8.53 8.46 -10.90
N ILE A 125 -9.86 8.44 -11.06
CA ILE A 125 -10.56 7.31 -11.67
C ILE A 125 -10.06 7.07 -13.09
N ARG A 126 -10.00 8.11 -13.93
CA ARG A 126 -9.51 8.01 -15.31
C ARG A 126 -8.05 7.57 -15.39
N TYR A 127 -7.24 7.95 -14.41
CA TYR A 127 -5.83 7.57 -14.37
C TYR A 127 -5.62 6.10 -13.95
N MET A 128 -6.42 5.58 -13.02
CA MET A 128 -6.19 4.26 -12.41
C MET A 128 -6.99 3.11 -13.03
N CYS A 129 -8.19 3.39 -13.51
CA CYS A 129 -9.19 2.36 -13.79
C CYS A 129 -9.35 2.10 -15.29
N ASP A 130 -9.33 0.83 -15.68
CA ASP A 130 -9.64 0.42 -17.06
C ASP A 130 -11.16 0.33 -17.29
N ARG A 131 -11.92 0.13 -16.21
CA ARG A 131 -13.39 0.02 -16.20
C ARG A 131 -13.94 0.83 -15.04
N ILE A 132 -15.06 1.51 -15.28
CA ILE A 132 -15.70 2.40 -14.32
C ILE A 132 -17.14 1.92 -14.09
N MET A 133 -17.54 1.88 -12.82
CA MET A 133 -18.93 1.64 -12.41
C MET A 133 -19.36 2.79 -11.51
N GLU A 134 -20.42 3.48 -11.91
CA GLU A 134 -21.03 4.54 -11.13
C GLU A 134 -22.10 3.96 -10.21
N LEU A 135 -22.04 4.31 -8.92
CA LEU A 135 -23.01 3.88 -7.93
C LEU A 135 -24.01 5.02 -7.72
N ASN A 136 -25.24 4.81 -8.16
CA ASN A 136 -26.35 5.70 -7.84
C ASN A 136 -26.99 5.28 -6.51
N PRO A 137 -27.55 6.23 -5.73
CA PRO A 137 -28.41 5.88 -4.61
C PRO A 137 -29.50 4.91 -5.07
N LEU A 138 -29.79 3.91 -4.24
CA LEU A 138 -31.00 3.11 -4.43
C LEU A 138 -32.16 3.99 -3.95
N ASP A 139 -33.07 4.33 -4.86
CA ASP A 139 -34.32 5.05 -4.55
C ASP A 139 -35.20 4.29 -3.53
#